data_AF-A0A0B8NNX4-F1
#
_entry.id   AF-A0A0B8NNX4-F1
#
_cell.length_a   1.000
_cell.length_b   1.000
_cell.length_c   1.000
_cell.angle_alpha   90.00
_cell.angle_beta   90.00
_cell.angle_gamma   90.00
#
_symmetry.space_group_name_H-M   'P 1'
#
loop_
_entity.id
_entity.type
_entity.pdbx_description
1 polymer ?
#
loop_
_entity_poly.entity_id
_entity_poly.type
_entity_poly.pdbx_seq_one_letter_code
_entity_poly.pdbx_strand_id
1 'polypeptide(L)'
;MSAIVDNIPVMFAILTMQPELSMGNWLLVTLTAGVGGSLLSIGSAAGVALMGAAHGKYTFFGHLKWMPIIALGYAASIATHLAINGHLF
;
A
#
# COMPACT_ATOMS: atom_id res chain seq x y z
N MET A 1 0.80 1.32 18.08
CA MET A 1 2.07 1.63 17.40
C MET A 1 2.46 0.50 16.42
N SER A 2 1.64 0.20 15.41
CA SER A 2 2.06 -0.50 14.17
C SER A 2 0.92 -0.46 13.16
N ALA A 3 0.59 0.76 12.77
CA ALA A 3 -0.06 1.11 11.51
C ALA A 3 0.68 2.33 10.93
N ILE A 4 1.93 2.55 11.38
CA ILE A 4 2.47 3.88 11.72
C ILE A 4 3.16 4.58 10.55
N VAL A 5 3.72 3.85 9.60
CA VAL A 5 4.43 4.51 8.50
C VAL A 5 3.43 4.79 7.40
N ASP A 6 2.76 5.92 7.56
CA ASP A 6 1.98 6.54 6.48
C ASP A 6 2.89 6.69 5.25
N ASN A 7 2.31 6.59 4.06
CA ASN A 7 3.03 6.63 2.79
C ASN A 7 3.78 7.96 2.62
N ILE A 8 3.30 9.03 3.26
CA ILE A 8 3.92 10.36 3.24
C ILE A 8 5.28 10.36 3.95
N PRO A 9 5.42 9.97 5.24
CA PRO A 9 6.72 9.80 5.89
C PRO A 9 7.66 8.83 5.17
N VAL A 10 7.17 7.70 4.64
CA VAL A 10 8.00 6.73 3.89
C VAL A 10 8.60 7.39 2.66
N MET A 11 7.77 7.98 1.80
CA MET A 11 8.24 8.60 0.57
C MET A 11 9.13 9.80 0.87
N PHE A 12 8.83 10.58 1.90
CA PHE A 12 9.69 11.67 2.35
C PHE A 12 11.08 11.17 2.78
N ALA A 13 11.16 10.08 3.55
CA ALA A 13 12.44 9.48 3.93
C ALA A 13 13.23 8.98 2.71
N ILE A 14 12.57 8.30 1.76
CA ILE A 14 13.20 7.80 0.54
C ILE A 14 13.75 8.95 -0.30
N LEU A 15 12.98 10.03 -0.49
CA LEU A 15 13.44 11.22 -1.22
C LEU A 15 14.62 11.91 -0.51
N THR A 16 14.62 11.94 0.82
CA THR A 16 15.69 12.56 1.63
C THR A 16 16.98 11.74 1.61
N MET A 17 16.88 10.41 1.49
CA MET A 17 18.05 9.52 1.37
C MET A 17 18.73 9.61 0.00
N GLN A 18 18.11 10.27 -0.98
CA GLN A 18 18.59 10.42 -2.37
C GLN A 18 19.20 9.13 -2.95
N PRO A 19 18.49 7.98 -2.89
CA PRO A 19 19.03 6.73 -3.40
C PRO A 19 19.12 6.76 -4.93
N GLU A 20 20.19 6.21 -5.49
CA GLU A 20 20.28 5.92 -6.92
C GLU A 20 19.38 4.71 -7.24
N LEU A 21 18.12 4.98 -7.58
CA LEU A 21 17.15 3.96 -8.01
C LEU A 21 16.90 4.08 -9.51
N SER A 22 16.85 2.93 -10.19
CA SER A 22 16.37 2.85 -11.56
C SER A 22 14.90 3.25 -11.66
N MET A 23 14.43 3.59 -12.86
CA MET A 23 13.03 3.92 -13.10
C MET A 23 12.09 2.79 -12.66
N GLY A 24 12.45 1.53 -12.92
CA GLY A 24 11.68 0.37 -12.46
C GLY A 24 11.54 0.34 -10.93
N ASN A 25 12.64 0.57 -10.21
CA ASN A 25 12.62 0.60 -8.75
C ASN A 25 11.77 1.77 -8.20
N TRP A 26 11.81 2.94 -8.83
CA TRP A 26 10.94 4.07 -8.46
C TRP A 26 9.45 3.76 -8.64
N LEU A 27 9.09 3.12 -9.75
CA LEU A 27 7.71 2.71 -9.99
C LEU A 27 7.27 1.62 -9.01
N LEU A 28 8.13 0.67 -8.69
CA LEU A 28 7.86 -0.38 -7.72
C LEU A 28 7.68 0.17 -6.30
N VAL A 29 8.52 1.11 -5.87
CA VAL A 29 8.40 1.80 -4.58
C VAL A 29 7.07 2.57 -4.50
N THR A 30 6.73 3.31 -5.57
CA THR A 30 5.48 4.07 -5.63
C THR A 30 4.26 3.15 -5.59
N LEU A 31 4.31 2.03 -6.30
CA LEU A 31 3.25 1.03 -6.30
C LEU A 31 3.11 0.36 -4.94
N THR A 32 4.20 -0.08 -4.32
CA THR A 32 4.17 -0.78 -3.03
C THR A 32 3.76 0.15 -1.89
N ALA A 33 4.15 1.43 -1.91
CA ALA A 33 3.60 2.44 -1.01
C ALA A 33 2.09 2.62 -1.24
N GLY A 34 1.67 2.86 -2.49
CA GLY A 34 0.26 3.09 -2.84
C GLY A 34 -0.67 1.91 -2.50
N VAL A 35 -0.32 0.71 -2.95
CA VAL A 35 -1.13 -0.51 -2.75
C VAL A 35 -0.93 -1.09 -1.34
N GLY A 36 0.27 -0.99 -0.77
CA GLY A 36 0.58 -1.48 0.58
C GLY A 36 -0.25 -0.81 1.67
N GLY A 37 -0.60 0.48 1.49
CA GLY A 37 -1.52 1.18 2.39
C GLY A 37 -2.93 0.58 2.47
N SER A 38 -3.35 -0.20 1.47
CA SER A 38 -4.65 -0.89 1.46
C SER A 38 -4.68 -2.19 2.28
N LEU A 39 -3.52 -2.85 2.49
CA LEU A 39 -3.41 -4.08 3.28
C LEU A 39 -3.70 -3.87 4.76
N LEU A 40 -3.38 -2.67 5.23
CA LEU A 40 -3.64 -2.21 6.58
C LEU A 40 -4.54 -0.98 6.49
N SER A 41 -5.71 -1.10 5.85
CA SER A 41 -6.68 0.01 5.73
C SER A 41 -7.00 0.67 7.08
N ILE A 42 -6.75 -0.03 8.19
CA ILE A 42 -6.90 0.48 9.55
C ILE A 42 -5.81 1.51 9.93
N GLY A 43 -4.64 1.47 9.31
CA GLY A 43 -3.55 2.44 9.51
C GLY A 43 -3.67 3.72 8.70
N SER A 44 -4.55 3.77 7.71
CA SER A 44 -4.74 4.95 6.86
C SER A 44 -5.97 5.74 7.29
N ALA A 45 -5.84 7.06 7.36
CA ALA A 45 -6.96 7.98 7.64
C ALA A 45 -8.18 7.73 6.73
N ALA A 46 -7.95 7.31 5.48
CA ALA A 46 -9.01 6.97 4.53
C ALA A 46 -9.82 5.73 4.94
N GLY A 47 -9.17 4.69 5.49
CA GLY A 47 -9.87 3.48 5.92
C GLY A 47 -10.61 3.66 7.24
N VAL A 48 -10.07 4.47 8.16
CA VAL A 48 -10.78 4.90 9.38
C VAL A 48 -12.00 5.75 9.02
N ALA A 49 -11.88 6.69 8.07
CA ALA A 49 -12.99 7.48 7.58
C ALA A 49 -14.09 6.61 6.93
N LEU A 50 -13.71 5.64 6.10
CA LEU A 50 -14.64 4.68 5.50
C LEU A 50 -15.36 3.85 6.57
N MET A 51 -14.65 3.33 7.56
CA MET A 51 -15.25 2.56 8.67
C MET A 51 -16.22 3.41 9.49
N GLY A 52 -15.91 4.70 9.70
CA GLY A 52 -16.81 5.65 10.34
C GLY A 52 -18.07 5.93 9.50
N ALA A 53 -17.92 6.13 8.18
CA ALA A 53 -19.03 6.38 7.27
C ALA A 53 -19.90 5.14 6.99
N ALA A 54 -19.36 3.92 7.14
CA ALA A 54 -20.04 2.68 6.81
C ALA A 54 -21.11 2.24 7.84
N HIS A 55 -21.34 3.00 8.91
CA HIS A 55 -22.38 2.74 9.93
C HIS A 55 -22.39 1.28 10.43
N GLY A 56 -21.21 0.70 10.66
CA GLY A 56 -21.05 -0.68 11.15
C GLY A 56 -21.17 -1.79 10.10
N LYS A 57 -21.47 -1.48 8.82
CA LYS A 57 -21.43 -2.47 7.72
C LYS A 57 -20.01 -2.90 7.35
N TYR A 58 -19.03 -2.02 7.60
CA TYR A 58 -17.62 -2.27 7.39
C TYR A 58 -16.85 -1.98 8.67
N THR A 59 -16.19 -3.00 9.22
CA THR A 59 -15.47 -2.92 10.50
C THR A 59 -14.04 -3.43 10.36
N PHE A 60 -13.18 -3.10 11.32
CA PHE A 60 -11.81 -3.59 11.42
C PHE A 60 -11.73 -5.12 11.25
N PHE A 61 -12.57 -5.84 12.02
CA PHE A 61 -12.60 -7.30 12.00
C PHE A 61 -13.12 -7.85 10.67
N GLY A 62 -14.06 -7.14 10.04
CA GLY A 62 -14.49 -7.43 8.68
C GLY A 62 -13.33 -7.31 7.69
N HIS A 63 -12.57 -6.21 7.75
CA HIS A 63 -11.39 -6.01 6.90
C HIS A 63 -10.33 -7.12 7.12
N LEU A 64 -10.05 -7.46 8.39
CA LEU A 64 -9.09 -8.51 8.74
C LEU A 64 -9.49 -9.89 8.22
N LYS A 65 -10.80 -10.21 8.20
CA LYS A 65 -11.32 -11.43 7.59
C LYS A 65 -11.00 -11.52 6.08
N TRP A 66 -10.99 -10.38 5.38
CA TRP A 66 -10.67 -10.30 3.95
C TRP A 66 -9.19 -10.04 3.66
N MET A 67 -8.35 -9.91 4.70
CA MET A 67 -6.91 -9.68 4.56
C MET A 67 -6.22 -10.64 3.59
N PRO A 68 -6.52 -11.97 3.52
CA PRO A 68 -5.88 -12.87 2.55
C PRO A 68 -6.16 -12.48 1.10
N ILE A 69 -7.36 -11.98 0.82
CA ILE A 69 -7.77 -11.57 -0.54
C ILE A 69 -7.17 -10.22 -0.90
N ILE A 70 -7.05 -9.31 0.07
CA ILE A 70 -6.35 -8.04 -0.10
C ILE A 70 -4.85 -8.28 -0.32
N ALA A 71 -4.24 -9.22 0.41
CA ALA A 71 -2.87 -9.68 0.22
C ALA A 71 -2.64 -10.28 -1.17
N LEU A 72 -3.59 -11.08 -1.67
CA LEU A 72 -3.57 -11.55 -3.05
C LEU A 72 -3.63 -10.40 -4.06
N GLY A 73 -4.48 -9.38 -3.83
CA GLY A 73 -4.52 -8.17 -4.66
C GLY A 73 -3.19 -7.41 -4.67
N TYR A 74 -2.55 -7.30 -3.51
CA TYR A 74 -1.21 -6.70 -3.39
C TYR A 74 -0.17 -7.48 -4.19
N ALA A 75 -0.10 -8.80 -4.03
CA ALA A 75 0.81 -9.65 -4.80
C ALA A 75 0.53 -9.58 -6.32
N ALA A 76 -0.74 -9.59 -6.71
CA ALA A 76 -1.14 -9.46 -8.11
C ALA A 76 -0.74 -8.10 -8.71
N SER A 77 -0.81 -7.01 -7.92
CA SER A 77 -0.38 -5.68 -8.36
C SER A 77 1.12 -5.65 -8.66
N ILE A 78 1.94 -6.25 -7.79
CA ILE A 78 3.40 -6.37 -7.99
C ILE A 78 3.70 -7.23 -9.21
N ALA A 79 3.06 -8.40 -9.33
CA ALA A 79 3.26 -9.30 -10.46
C ALA A 79 2.89 -8.62 -11.79
N THR A 80 1.78 -7.89 -11.82
CA THR A 80 1.34 -7.12 -13.00
C THR A 80 2.34 -6.01 -13.33
N HIS A 81 2.84 -5.31 -12.31
CA HIS A 81 3.83 -4.27 -12.49
C HIS A 81 5.14 -4.80 -13.10
N LEU A 82 5.65 -5.91 -12.59
CA LEU A 82 6.83 -6.58 -13.13
C LEU A 82 6.58 -7.11 -14.55
N ALA A 83 5.39 -7.64 -14.84
CA ALA A 83 5.03 -8.12 -16.17
C ALA A 83 4.98 -6.99 -17.22
N ILE A 84 4.40 -5.84 -16.88
CA ILE A 84 4.27 -4.69 -17.79
C ILE A 84 5.59 -3.91 -17.91
N ASN A 85 6.29 -3.73 -16.79
CA ASN A 85 7.49 -2.90 -16.69
C ASN A 85 8.79 -3.71 -16.71
N GLY A 86 8.75 -4.98 -17.12
CA GLY A 86 9.92 -5.86 -17.13
C GLY A 86 11.10 -5.35 -17.97
N HIS A 87 10.89 -4.37 -18.84
CA HIS A 87 11.94 -3.68 -19.60
C HIS A 87 12.65 -2.55 -18.83
N LEU A 88 12.15 -2.16 -17.66
CA LEU A 88 12.69 -1.12 -16.77
C LEU A 88 13.52 -1.68 -15.61
N PHE A 89 13.57 -3.02 -15.51
CA PHE A 89 14.33 -3.80 -14.53
C PHE A 89 15.41 -4.60 -15.27
#